data_AF-A0A1F6UV12-F1
#
_entry.id   AF-A0A1F6UV12-F1
#
_cell.length_a   1.000
_cell.length_b   1.000
_cell.length_c   1.000
_cell.angle_alpha   90.00
_cell.angle_beta   90.00
_cell.angle_gamma   90.00
#
_symmetry.space_group_name_H-M   'P 1'
#
loop_
_entity.id
_entity.type
_entity.pdbx_description
1 polymer ?
#
loop_
_entity_poly.entity_id
_entity_poly.type
_entity_poly.pdbx_seq_one_letter_code
_entity_poly.pdbx_strand_id
1 'polypeptide(L)'
;MENNKAKEEFLSALTEVSRDKKLLNKFFKSILSPKEYQEIASRLQIFKLTLQDYSQRYIAKKLKVGLATASRGAREAKKENKLFKKIFVFIIFAFLFFPFRFIFAQAEGTGSVIINEIMYDLPDADTGREWIEVKNVGESDVDFSQWKFFENETNHGLSIFQGNSILIAGGLGIVADDPEKFLIDWSNFAGTIFDSSFSLSNTGEVLALKDENLNVVNEFNYNSDLGAKGDGNSLYRLSDNNFQAKSPTPGTEIIIDSEETTEDITDEEDIENAEDTENTETEDIIENSEPPKVFINEINWTGGAGNAYGEWIELYCDCENEADLANWGIYNGDDKLIISLTKKIEAKGYYLIARTTASHQNELENIADEVGQFGSGGLSNSGEMLILKDSLGNIIQSFDFRNGWPAGDNETKETMQWDGTTWFTSSGTPKAENIKVVGEAENNTTENNTINNNTNTNSSSGVGGGGIVSIPNTTNLVIKPIKKPEIITSKEIKVYLNLNDSSLTLVNKSKKDLDLSNLKLESDGKIFRIPKNTILLKGGEIIASLNMFGFNQNTDLVLVGADGEVITDASFFN
;
A
#
# COMPACT_ATOMS: atom_id res chain seq x y z
N MET A 1 54.87 -8.01 41.14
CA MET A 1 53.80 -7.00 41.00
C MET A 1 53.90 -6.24 39.67
N GLU A 2 55.08 -5.90 39.15
CA GLU A 2 55.24 -5.21 37.85
C GLU A 2 54.70 -5.97 36.62
N ASN A 3 54.86 -7.30 36.56
CA ASN A 3 54.47 -8.09 35.39
C ASN A 3 52.93 -8.15 35.15
N ASN A 4 52.14 -7.93 36.21
CA ASN A 4 50.69 -7.81 36.05
C ASN A 4 50.31 -6.45 35.47
N LYS A 5 51.05 -5.38 35.81
CA LYS A 5 50.76 -4.04 35.30
C LYS A 5 50.96 -3.95 33.78
N ALA A 6 52.07 -4.47 33.27
CA ALA A 6 52.33 -4.51 31.83
C ALA A 6 51.28 -5.35 31.06
N LYS A 7 50.80 -6.44 31.68
CA LYS A 7 49.73 -7.27 31.11
C LYS A 7 48.38 -6.52 31.08
N GLU A 8 48.04 -5.82 32.16
CA GLU A 8 46.82 -5.01 32.23
C GLU A 8 46.87 -3.81 31.25
N GLU A 9 48.02 -3.17 31.11
CA GLU A 9 48.24 -2.09 30.13
C GLU A 9 48.08 -2.62 28.70
N PHE A 10 48.66 -3.80 28.39
CA PHE A 10 48.48 -4.45 27.10
C PHE A 10 47.01 -4.80 26.83
N LEU A 11 46.30 -5.36 27.81
CA LEU A 11 44.88 -5.68 27.69
C LEU A 11 44.02 -4.43 27.51
N SER A 12 44.34 -3.35 28.21
CA SER A 12 43.63 -2.07 28.12
C SER A 12 43.82 -1.45 26.73
N ALA A 13 45.06 -1.38 26.25
CA ALA A 13 45.37 -0.88 24.91
C ALA A 13 44.71 -1.73 23.81
N LEU A 14 44.74 -3.06 23.98
CA LEU A 14 44.08 -3.97 23.04
C LEU A 14 42.56 -3.75 23.02
N THR A 15 41.95 -3.53 24.18
CA THR A 15 40.49 -3.29 24.30
C THR A 15 40.10 -1.97 23.64
N GLU A 16 40.88 -0.91 23.85
CA GLU A 16 40.63 0.41 23.25
C GLU A 16 40.76 0.38 21.73
N VAL A 17 41.84 -0.23 21.23
CA VAL A 17 42.11 -0.30 19.79
C VAL A 17 41.23 -1.32 19.06
N SER A 18 40.67 -2.32 19.77
CA SER A 18 39.85 -3.37 19.16
C SER A 18 38.57 -2.87 18.47
N ARG A 19 38.13 -1.63 18.75
CA ARG A 19 36.95 -1.01 18.15
C ARG A 19 37.17 -0.53 16.71
N ASP A 20 38.42 -0.41 16.26
CA ASP A 20 38.77 -0.05 14.88
C ASP A 20 39.74 -1.10 14.31
N LYS A 21 39.25 -1.85 13.32
CA LYS A 21 39.99 -2.91 12.64
C LYS A 21 41.26 -2.42 11.94
N LYS A 22 41.24 -1.22 11.35
CA LYS A 22 42.42 -0.62 10.70
C LYS A 22 43.45 -0.25 11.76
N LEU A 23 43.01 0.33 12.88
CA LEU A 23 43.90 0.69 13.99
C LEU A 23 44.49 -0.56 14.67
N LEU A 24 43.69 -1.60 14.89
CA LEU A 24 44.13 -2.87 15.47
C LEU A 24 45.14 -3.60 14.59
N ASN A 25 44.91 -3.63 13.28
CA ASN A 25 45.86 -4.20 12.34
C ASN A 25 47.18 -3.42 12.33
N LYS A 26 47.12 -2.07 12.39
CA LYS A 26 48.32 -1.23 12.53
C LYS A 26 49.05 -1.53 13.84
N PHE A 27 48.33 -1.60 14.96
CA PHE A 27 48.88 -1.92 16.26
C PHE A 27 49.63 -3.26 16.25
N PHE A 28 49.01 -4.36 15.79
CA PHE A 28 49.67 -5.66 15.72
C PHE A 28 50.90 -5.67 14.81
N LYS A 29 50.83 -4.99 13.66
CA LYS A 29 51.99 -4.84 12.77
C LYS A 29 53.13 -4.03 13.40
N SER A 30 52.83 -3.16 14.36
CA SER A 30 53.83 -2.37 15.08
C SER A 30 54.51 -3.14 16.21
N ILE A 31 53.83 -4.12 16.82
CA ILE A 31 54.36 -4.86 17.99
C ILE A 31 54.79 -6.30 17.69
N LEU A 32 54.34 -6.90 16.58
CA LEU A 32 54.67 -8.26 16.16
C LEU A 32 55.48 -8.25 14.86
N SER A 33 56.38 -9.21 14.71
CA SER A 33 56.94 -9.50 13.39
C SER A 33 55.88 -10.07 12.44
N PRO A 34 56.05 -9.94 11.10
CA PRO A 34 55.12 -10.51 10.13
C PRO A 34 54.90 -12.02 10.33
N LYS A 35 55.96 -12.75 10.71
CA LYS A 35 55.90 -14.19 10.93
C LYS A 35 55.10 -14.54 12.18
N GLU A 36 55.30 -13.82 13.28
CA GLU A 36 54.55 -14.03 14.53
C GLU A 36 53.07 -13.71 14.34
N TYR A 37 52.76 -12.61 13.65
CA TYR A 37 51.38 -12.24 13.37
C TYR A 37 50.69 -13.31 12.50
N GLN A 38 51.37 -13.79 11.45
CA GLN A 38 50.86 -14.87 10.61
C GLN A 38 50.72 -16.21 11.35
N GLU A 39 51.61 -16.50 12.29
CA GLU A 39 51.55 -17.71 13.12
C GLU A 39 50.37 -17.67 14.09
N ILE A 40 50.11 -16.53 14.74
CA ILE A 40 48.92 -16.34 15.60
C ILE A 40 47.64 -16.51 14.78
N ALA A 41 47.57 -15.89 13.60
CA ALA A 41 46.42 -16.03 12.70
C ALA A 41 46.21 -17.49 12.25
N SER A 42 47.29 -18.18 11.90
CA SER A 42 47.23 -19.60 11.49
C SER A 42 46.78 -20.51 12.63
N ARG A 43 47.24 -20.25 13.87
CA ARG A 43 46.81 -20.99 15.07
C ARG A 43 45.33 -20.79 15.37
N LEU A 44 44.81 -19.57 15.21
CA LEU A 44 43.38 -19.29 15.35
C LEU A 44 42.55 -20.09 14.33
N GLN A 45 43.01 -20.20 13.08
CA GLN A 45 42.31 -20.98 12.05
C GLN A 45 42.38 -22.51 12.28
N ILE A 46 43.52 -23.03 12.74
CA ILE A 46 43.63 -24.44 13.14
C ILE A 46 42.60 -24.75 14.23
N PHE A 47 42.47 -23.86 15.20
CA PHE A 47 41.52 -23.99 16.30
C PHE A 47 40.07 -23.97 15.80
N LYS A 48 39.71 -22.99 14.95
CA LYS A 48 38.38 -22.86 14.33
C LYS A 48 37.96 -24.13 13.59
N LEU A 49 38.82 -24.62 12.69
CA LEU A 49 38.52 -25.80 11.88
C LEU A 49 38.47 -27.08 12.73
N THR A 50 39.24 -27.16 13.82
CA THR A 50 39.15 -28.29 14.76
C THR A 50 37.79 -28.32 15.46
N LEU A 51 37.24 -27.17 15.85
CA LEU A 51 35.93 -27.10 16.52
C LEU A 51 34.75 -27.34 15.57
N GLN A 52 34.96 -27.23 14.26
CA GLN A 52 34.03 -27.65 13.22
C GLN A 52 34.24 -29.13 12.82
N ASP A 53 34.95 -29.91 13.65
CA ASP A 53 35.23 -31.34 13.48
C ASP A 53 35.96 -31.73 12.17
N TYR A 54 36.67 -30.79 11.53
CA TYR A 54 37.53 -31.13 10.40
C TYR A 54 38.75 -31.96 10.82
N SER A 55 39.13 -32.93 9.98
CA SER A 55 40.29 -33.78 10.27
C SER A 55 41.61 -32.99 10.29
N GLN A 56 42.54 -33.37 11.16
CA GLN A 56 43.87 -32.73 11.28
C GLN A 56 44.63 -32.71 9.96
N ARG A 57 44.43 -33.75 9.12
CA ARG A 57 45.04 -33.85 7.79
C ARG A 57 44.47 -32.82 6.82
N TYR A 58 43.15 -32.60 6.88
CA TYR A 58 42.48 -31.55 6.12
C TYR A 58 42.96 -30.16 6.56
N ILE A 59 43.03 -29.90 7.86
CA ILE A 59 43.49 -28.62 8.43
C ILE A 59 44.92 -28.31 8.00
N ALA A 60 45.83 -29.29 8.11
CA ALA A 60 47.22 -29.14 7.69
C ALA A 60 47.33 -28.77 6.20
N LYS A 61 46.56 -29.46 5.34
CA LYS A 61 46.51 -29.18 3.90
C LYS A 61 45.94 -27.79 3.61
N LYS A 62 44.82 -27.42 4.24
CA LYS A 62 44.11 -26.15 4.00
C LYS A 62 44.93 -24.93 4.40
N LEU A 63 45.58 -24.99 5.56
CA LEU A 63 46.36 -23.87 6.10
C LEU A 63 47.84 -23.90 5.70
N LYS A 64 48.26 -24.88 4.90
CA LYS A 64 49.66 -25.10 4.49
C LYS A 64 50.61 -25.17 5.70
N VAL A 65 50.16 -25.81 6.78
CA VAL A 65 50.95 -26.02 8.01
C VAL A 65 51.36 -27.49 8.15
N GLY A 66 52.41 -27.75 8.91
CA GLY A 66 52.83 -29.12 9.22
C GLY A 66 51.76 -29.89 10.00
N LEU A 67 51.65 -31.20 9.75
CA LEU A 67 50.69 -32.08 10.44
C LEU A 67 50.88 -32.07 11.96
N ALA A 68 52.14 -31.95 12.44
CA ALA A 68 52.44 -31.81 13.85
C ALA A 68 51.84 -30.53 14.46
N THR A 69 51.86 -29.42 13.73
CA THR A 69 51.27 -28.14 14.15
C THR A 69 49.75 -28.24 14.24
N ALA A 70 49.11 -28.85 13.24
CA ALA A 70 47.67 -29.09 13.25
C ALA A 70 47.24 -30.04 14.37
N SER A 71 48.03 -31.11 14.60
CA SER A 71 47.74 -32.09 15.66
C SER A 71 47.89 -31.51 17.06
N ARG A 72 48.94 -30.71 17.30
CA ARG A 72 49.12 -29.99 18.57
C ARG A 72 47.99 -29.00 18.83
N GLY A 73 47.63 -28.18 17.84
CA GLY A 73 46.50 -27.26 17.94
C GLY A 73 45.18 -27.97 18.27
N ALA A 74 44.94 -29.12 17.63
CA ALA A 74 43.73 -29.91 17.89
C ALA A 74 43.69 -30.55 19.28
N ARG A 75 44.85 -30.92 19.86
CA ARG A 75 44.94 -31.45 21.23
C ARG A 75 44.70 -30.37 22.27
N GLU A 76 45.24 -29.17 22.06
CA GLU A 76 44.98 -28.04 22.97
C GLU A 76 43.51 -27.59 22.91
N ALA A 77 42.90 -27.57 21.72
CA ALA A 77 41.47 -27.28 21.55
C ALA A 77 40.56 -28.25 22.33
N LYS A 78 40.96 -29.52 22.47
CA LYS A 78 40.21 -30.52 23.25
C LYS A 78 40.46 -30.43 24.76
N LYS A 79 41.58 -29.85 25.21
CA LYS A 79 41.95 -29.72 26.63
C LYS A 79 41.27 -28.55 27.34
N GLU A 80 41.11 -27.39 26.68
CA GLU A 80 40.53 -26.17 27.29
C GLU A 80 39.00 -26.09 27.17
N ASN A 81 38.36 -27.26 27.23
CA ASN A 81 37.00 -27.58 26.76
C ASN A 81 35.86 -26.79 27.44
N LYS A 82 36.13 -25.98 28.47
CA LYS A 82 35.10 -25.15 29.13
C LYS A 82 35.29 -23.66 28.89
N LEU A 83 36.49 -23.10 29.07
CA LEU A 83 36.66 -21.64 28.94
C LEU A 83 36.70 -21.22 27.48
N PHE A 84 37.49 -21.90 26.63
CA PHE A 84 37.55 -21.55 25.21
C PHE A 84 36.43 -22.15 24.39
N LYS A 85 35.83 -23.28 24.81
CA LYS A 85 34.55 -23.68 24.25
C LYS A 85 33.47 -22.66 24.63
N LYS A 86 33.48 -22.11 25.86
CA LYS A 86 32.63 -20.95 26.20
C LYS A 86 33.00 -19.72 25.38
N ILE A 87 34.25 -19.31 25.25
CA ILE A 87 34.64 -18.12 24.47
C ILE A 87 34.41 -18.32 22.98
N PHE A 88 34.61 -19.51 22.43
CA PHE A 88 34.40 -19.81 21.02
C PHE A 88 32.94 -20.09 20.70
N VAL A 89 32.18 -20.74 21.59
CA VAL A 89 30.71 -20.71 21.54
C VAL A 89 30.23 -19.29 21.74
N PHE A 90 30.85 -18.48 22.60
CA PHE A 90 30.49 -17.07 22.81
C PHE A 90 30.99 -16.17 21.68
N ILE A 91 31.98 -16.53 20.87
CA ILE A 91 32.43 -15.80 19.67
C ILE A 91 31.61 -16.26 18.48
N ILE A 92 31.33 -17.55 18.33
CA ILE A 92 30.36 -18.05 17.35
C ILE A 92 28.96 -17.52 17.68
N PHE A 93 28.55 -17.49 18.94
CA PHE A 93 27.35 -16.80 19.41
C PHE A 93 27.56 -15.28 19.49
N ALA A 94 28.75 -14.69 19.53
CA ALA A 94 28.92 -13.23 19.41
C ALA A 94 29.13 -12.78 17.96
N PHE A 95 29.10 -13.70 16.99
CA PHE A 95 29.09 -13.39 15.56
C PHE A 95 27.84 -13.95 14.88
N LEU A 96 27.15 -14.92 15.51
CA LEU A 96 25.77 -15.33 15.19
C LEU A 96 24.72 -14.64 16.11
N PHE A 97 25.14 -14.04 17.23
CA PHE A 97 24.31 -13.30 18.22
C PHE A 97 25.10 -12.14 18.92
N PHE A 98 26.04 -11.44 18.26
CA PHE A 98 26.14 -9.97 18.48
C PHE A 98 25.23 -9.43 17.38
N PRO A 99 24.02 -9.02 17.73
CA PRO A 99 23.74 -8.04 18.75
C PRO A 99 23.15 -8.74 19.99
N PHE A 100 23.05 -8.01 21.09
CA PHE A 100 22.59 -8.45 22.42
C PHE A 100 23.63 -9.18 23.28
N ARG A 101 24.34 -8.39 24.09
CA ARG A 101 23.79 -8.06 25.42
C ARG A 101 24.26 -6.68 25.88
N PHE A 102 23.49 -5.65 25.57
CA PHE A 102 23.13 -4.73 26.64
C PHE A 102 22.06 -5.42 27.51
N ILE A 103 22.08 -5.08 28.77
CA ILE A 103 21.25 -5.59 29.86
C ILE A 103 19.81 -5.80 29.39
N PHE A 104 19.29 -7.02 29.52
CA PHE A 104 17.84 -7.24 29.54
C PHE A 104 17.31 -6.61 30.84
N ALA A 105 17.12 -5.31 30.83
CA ALA A 105 15.81 -4.82 31.24
C ALA A 105 14.90 -5.29 30.10
N GLN A 106 13.97 -6.19 30.39
CA GLN A 106 12.80 -6.27 29.53
C GLN A 106 12.11 -4.91 29.65
N ALA A 107 12.46 -4.00 28.75
CA ALA A 107 11.46 -3.18 28.12
C ALA A 107 10.94 -4.05 26.98
N GLU A 108 9.71 -4.55 27.10
CA GLU A 108 8.94 -4.90 25.92
C GLU A 108 8.77 -3.59 25.15
N GLY A 109 9.66 -3.37 24.19
CA GLY A 109 9.59 -2.29 23.23
C GLY A 109 9.85 -2.92 21.89
N THR A 110 8.77 -3.23 21.17
CA THR A 110 8.81 -3.36 19.72
C THR A 110 9.62 -2.17 19.20
N GLY A 111 10.76 -2.42 18.54
CA GLY A 111 11.54 -1.33 17.96
C GLY A 111 10.60 -0.50 17.10
N SER A 112 10.52 0.82 17.35
CA SER A 112 9.53 1.66 16.67
C SER A 112 9.76 1.68 15.16
N VAL A 113 10.96 1.35 14.67
CA VAL A 113 11.27 1.32 13.25
C VAL A 113 11.90 -0.02 12.87
N ILE A 114 11.51 -0.55 11.72
CA ILE A 114 12.05 -1.77 11.13
C ILE A 114 12.55 -1.56 9.70
N ILE A 115 13.51 -2.39 9.26
CA ILE A 115 13.79 -2.59 7.83
C ILE A 115 12.65 -3.44 7.24
N ASN A 116 11.97 -2.89 6.24
CA ASN A 116 10.79 -3.47 5.60
C ASN A 116 11.11 -4.16 4.26
N GLU A 117 11.98 -3.55 3.46
CA GLU A 117 12.35 -4.06 2.13
C GLU A 117 13.82 -3.75 1.82
N ILE A 118 14.50 -4.62 1.05
CA ILE A 118 15.92 -4.48 0.72
C ILE A 118 16.12 -4.78 -0.77
N MET A 119 16.58 -3.79 -1.52
CA MET A 119 17.05 -3.93 -2.89
C MET A 119 18.58 -3.94 -2.94
N TYR A 120 19.17 -5.14 -2.94
CA TYR A 120 20.62 -5.32 -2.81
C TYR A 120 21.33 -5.83 -4.09
N ASP A 121 20.59 -6.30 -5.10
CA ASP A 121 21.19 -6.90 -6.31
C ASP A 121 20.21 -6.80 -7.50
N LEU A 122 20.27 -5.66 -8.19
CA LEU A 122 19.48 -5.39 -9.40
C LEU A 122 20.08 -6.09 -10.63
N PRO A 123 19.28 -6.36 -11.68
CA PRO A 123 19.82 -6.80 -12.95
C PRO A 123 20.70 -5.69 -13.55
N ASP A 124 21.77 -6.11 -14.22
CA ASP A 124 22.82 -5.26 -14.80
C ASP A 124 23.69 -4.55 -13.75
N ALA A 125 24.07 -3.28 -13.98
CA ALA A 125 24.84 -2.52 -13.00
C ALA A 125 23.89 -1.95 -11.92
N ASP A 126 24.18 -2.27 -10.67
CA ASP A 126 23.46 -1.89 -9.44
C ASP A 126 24.04 -0.63 -8.77
N THR A 127 25.19 -0.12 -9.24
CA THR A 127 25.88 1.03 -8.65
C THR A 127 24.98 2.28 -8.53
N GLY A 128 24.65 2.69 -7.31
CA GLY A 128 23.74 3.81 -7.03
C GLY A 128 22.26 3.49 -7.22
N ARG A 129 21.87 2.23 -7.36
CA ARG A 129 20.47 1.84 -7.49
C ARG A 129 20.00 1.00 -6.30
N GLU A 130 20.88 0.80 -5.33
CA GLU A 130 20.62 0.06 -4.10
C GLU A 130 19.82 0.94 -3.12
N TRP A 131 18.86 0.32 -2.42
CA TRP A 131 18.03 1.00 -1.44
C TRP A 131 17.46 0.04 -0.42
N ILE A 132 17.12 0.57 0.75
CA ILE A 132 16.28 -0.11 1.74
C ILE A 132 15.03 0.71 2.02
N GLU A 133 13.95 0.03 2.38
CA GLU A 133 12.77 0.67 2.95
C GLU A 133 12.74 0.47 4.46
N VAL A 134 12.39 1.52 5.18
CA VAL A 134 12.16 1.51 6.62
C VAL A 134 10.70 1.80 6.93
N LYS A 135 10.15 1.12 7.93
CA LYS A 135 8.76 1.31 8.40
C LYS A 135 8.77 1.69 9.86
N ASN A 136 8.06 2.76 10.23
CA ASN A 136 7.73 3.05 11.62
C ASN A 136 6.55 2.17 12.06
N VAL A 137 6.82 1.10 12.81
CA VAL A 137 5.82 0.22 13.41
C VAL A 137 5.43 0.65 14.83
N GLY A 138 6.03 1.72 15.35
CA GLY A 138 5.70 2.30 16.64
C GLY A 138 4.44 3.16 16.59
N GLU A 139 3.93 3.51 17.77
CA GLU A 139 2.72 4.33 17.95
C GLU A 139 3.00 5.85 17.90
N SER A 140 4.26 6.25 17.73
CA SER A 140 4.69 7.65 17.74
C SER A 140 5.58 7.97 16.54
N ASP A 141 5.51 9.21 16.09
CA ASP A 141 6.39 9.75 15.05
C ASP A 141 7.88 9.65 15.45
N VAL A 142 8.74 9.38 14.46
CA VAL A 142 10.17 9.18 14.66
C VAL A 142 10.94 10.12 13.74
N ASP A 143 11.85 10.91 14.32
CA ASP A 143 12.76 11.80 13.58
C ASP A 143 14.06 11.07 13.20
N PHE A 144 14.32 10.95 11.90
CA PHE A 144 15.51 10.29 11.33
C PHE A 144 16.70 11.24 11.13
N SER A 145 16.57 12.53 11.44
CA SER A 145 17.59 13.56 11.16
C SER A 145 18.98 13.24 11.73
N GLN A 146 19.06 12.45 12.81
CA GLN A 146 20.32 12.03 13.44
C GLN A 146 20.56 10.52 13.38
N TRP A 147 19.62 9.76 12.79
CA TRP A 147 19.72 8.32 12.66
C TRP A 147 20.87 7.91 11.74
N LYS A 148 21.29 6.65 11.90
CA LYS A 148 22.31 6.02 11.08
C LYS A 148 21.80 4.73 10.47
N PHE A 149 22.06 4.57 9.18
CA PHE A 149 22.06 3.26 8.54
C PHE A 149 23.45 2.63 8.71
N PHE A 150 23.51 1.37 9.09
CA PHE A 150 24.75 0.66 9.34
C PHE A 150 24.88 -0.56 8.43
N GLU A 151 25.94 -0.59 7.64
CA GLU A 151 26.37 -1.70 6.77
C GLU A 151 27.89 -1.81 6.81
N ASN A 152 28.46 -2.98 6.51
CA ASN A 152 29.92 -3.21 6.43
C ASN A 152 30.78 -2.52 7.52
N GLU A 153 30.38 -2.64 8.79
CA GLU A 153 31.06 -2.04 9.95
C GLU A 153 31.10 -0.48 9.96
N THR A 154 30.27 0.20 9.16
CA THR A 154 30.24 1.67 8.97
C THR A 154 28.87 2.26 9.31
N ASN A 155 28.83 3.41 10.00
CA ASN A 155 27.59 4.15 10.26
C ASN A 155 27.43 5.29 9.23
N HIS A 156 26.45 5.17 8.35
CA HIS A 156 26.11 6.12 7.31
C HIS A 156 25.07 7.11 7.83
N GLY A 157 25.27 8.40 7.54
CA GLY A 157 24.28 9.42 7.86
C GLY A 157 23.08 9.34 6.93
N LEU A 158 21.91 9.75 7.42
CA LEU A 158 20.70 9.91 6.63
C LEU A 158 20.46 11.41 6.44
N SER A 159 20.35 11.85 5.19
CA SER A 159 20.01 13.23 4.86
C SER A 159 18.71 13.25 4.08
N ILE A 160 17.79 14.16 4.39
CA ILE A 160 16.54 14.23 3.65
C ILE A 160 16.80 14.67 2.21
N PHE A 161 16.34 13.87 1.23
CA PHE A 161 16.37 14.21 -0.19
C PHE A 161 15.00 14.68 -0.68
N GLN A 162 13.94 13.96 -0.28
CA GLN A 162 12.54 14.25 -0.60
C GLN A 162 11.66 13.91 0.60
N GLY A 163 10.60 14.69 0.85
CA GLY A 163 9.67 14.46 1.95
C GLY A 163 10.08 15.11 3.27
N ASN A 164 9.86 14.43 4.40
CA ASN A 164 10.16 14.92 5.74
C ASN A 164 11.11 13.98 6.48
N SER A 165 12.00 14.51 7.33
CA SER A 165 12.86 13.70 8.19
C SER A 165 12.10 12.96 9.29
N ILE A 166 10.86 13.36 9.58
CA ILE A 166 9.97 12.69 10.51
C ILE A 166 9.11 11.66 9.75
N LEU A 167 9.22 10.40 10.15
CA LEU A 167 8.29 9.35 9.74
C LEU A 167 7.21 9.19 10.80
N ILE A 168 5.95 9.43 10.43
CA ILE A 168 4.80 9.24 11.31
C ILE A 168 4.63 7.78 11.72
N ALA A 169 3.86 7.51 12.78
CA ALA A 169 3.45 6.15 13.14
C ALA A 169 2.82 5.43 11.93
N GLY A 170 3.27 4.21 11.62
CA GLY A 170 2.90 3.45 10.43
C GLY A 170 3.60 3.86 9.13
N GLY A 171 4.34 4.97 9.12
CA GLY A 171 4.93 5.54 7.90
C GLY A 171 6.11 4.76 7.33
N LEU A 172 6.29 4.84 6.01
CA LEU A 172 7.40 4.25 5.25
C LEU A 172 8.37 5.32 4.75
N GLY A 173 9.65 4.97 4.60
CA GLY A 173 10.67 5.82 3.99
C GLY A 173 11.75 5.00 3.28
N ILE A 174 12.29 5.55 2.20
CA ILE A 174 13.38 4.93 1.44
C ILE A 174 14.71 5.51 1.89
N VAL A 175 15.70 4.67 2.12
CA VAL A 175 17.11 5.07 2.25
C VAL A 175 17.82 4.55 1.00
N ALA A 176 18.27 5.45 0.13
CA ALA A 176 18.86 5.12 -1.18
C ALA A 176 20.34 5.54 -1.26
N ASP A 177 21.16 4.74 -1.95
CA ASP A 177 22.56 5.08 -2.23
C ASP A 177 22.70 6.35 -3.09
N ASP A 178 21.83 6.45 -4.10
CA ASP A 178 21.71 7.61 -4.97
C ASP A 178 20.22 7.86 -5.26
N PRO A 179 19.59 8.80 -4.53
CA PRO A 179 18.17 9.12 -4.69
C PRO A 179 17.76 9.56 -6.10
N GLU A 180 18.66 10.17 -6.87
CA GLU A 180 18.36 10.59 -8.24
C GLU A 180 18.19 9.37 -9.14
N LYS A 181 19.08 8.38 -9.03
CA LYS A 181 18.94 7.11 -9.75
C LYS A 181 17.75 6.29 -9.26
N PHE A 182 17.50 6.28 -7.96
CA PHE A 182 16.28 5.68 -7.42
C PHE A 182 15.04 6.27 -8.09
N LEU A 183 14.96 7.60 -8.25
CA LEU A 183 13.86 8.27 -8.96
C LEU A 183 13.89 8.07 -10.49
N ILE A 184 15.02 7.69 -11.10
CA ILE A 184 15.00 7.25 -12.51
C ILE A 184 14.26 5.91 -12.62
N ASP A 185 14.54 4.97 -11.71
CA ASP A 185 13.87 3.67 -11.65
C ASP A 185 12.41 3.79 -11.18
N TRP A 186 12.15 4.70 -10.24
CA TRP A 186 10.88 4.91 -9.55
C TRP A 186 10.38 6.35 -9.68
N SER A 187 10.28 6.84 -10.92
CA SER A 187 9.94 8.24 -11.26
C SER A 187 8.64 8.80 -10.71
N ASN A 188 7.74 7.95 -10.21
CA ASN A 188 6.47 8.37 -9.59
C ASN A 188 6.50 8.25 -8.05
N PHE A 189 7.62 7.87 -7.44
CA PHE A 189 7.74 7.77 -6.00
C PHE A 189 7.72 9.18 -5.37
N ALA A 190 6.67 9.50 -4.60
CA ALA A 190 6.54 10.78 -3.89
C ALA A 190 6.66 10.66 -2.35
N GLY A 191 7.08 9.50 -1.85
CA GLY A 191 7.29 9.28 -0.42
C GLY A 191 8.57 9.96 0.10
N THR A 192 8.87 9.72 1.37
CA THR A 192 10.12 10.17 1.98
C THR A 192 11.31 9.40 1.43
N ILE A 193 12.36 10.11 0.99
CA ILE A 193 13.65 9.55 0.57
C ILE A 193 14.76 10.19 1.40
N PHE A 194 15.57 9.35 2.01
CA PHE A 194 16.83 9.71 2.63
C PHE A 194 17.99 9.36 1.69
N ASP A 195 18.82 10.36 1.41
CA ASP A 195 20.13 10.20 0.80
C ASP A 195 21.11 9.62 1.83
N SER A 196 21.82 8.55 1.45
CA SER A 196 22.87 7.96 2.25
C SER A 196 23.84 7.23 1.33
N SER A 197 25.15 7.48 1.43
CA SER A 197 26.12 6.80 0.56
C SER A 197 26.54 5.45 1.13
N PHE A 198 26.12 4.33 0.53
CA PHE A 198 26.42 2.96 0.97
C PHE A 198 26.49 2.00 -0.23
N SER A 199 26.96 0.77 -0.03
CA SER A 199 26.82 -0.26 -1.08
C SER A 199 26.61 -1.62 -0.46
N LEU A 200 25.54 -2.30 -0.86
CA LEU A 200 25.13 -3.56 -0.28
C LEU A 200 25.86 -4.72 -0.96
N SER A 201 26.14 -5.77 -0.22
CA SER A 201 26.76 -6.97 -0.73
C SER A 201 25.76 -7.85 -1.48
N ASN A 202 26.04 -8.20 -2.75
CA ASN A 202 25.27 -9.18 -3.53
C ASN A 202 25.36 -10.62 -2.95
N THR A 203 26.15 -10.82 -1.88
CA THR A 203 26.27 -12.10 -1.17
C THR A 203 25.64 -12.13 0.22
N GLY A 204 25.27 -10.98 0.78
CA GLY A 204 24.72 -10.85 2.13
C GLY A 204 25.63 -10.13 3.12
N GLU A 205 25.01 -9.42 4.05
CA GLU A 205 25.65 -8.76 5.18
C GLU A 205 24.65 -8.36 6.28
N VAL A 206 25.16 -7.77 7.35
CA VAL A 206 24.36 -7.27 8.48
C VAL A 206 24.02 -5.80 8.27
N LEU A 207 22.74 -5.50 8.24
CA LEU A 207 22.17 -4.17 8.16
C LEU A 207 21.56 -3.78 9.50
N ALA A 208 21.75 -2.54 9.95
CA ALA A 208 21.08 -2.04 11.14
C ALA A 208 20.63 -0.58 11.01
N LEU A 209 19.50 -0.27 11.64
CA LEU A 209 19.06 1.10 11.91
C LEU A 209 19.45 1.47 13.33
N LYS A 210 20.13 2.60 13.48
CA LYS A 210 20.55 3.12 14.77
C LYS A 210 19.99 4.51 15.02
N ASP A 211 19.53 4.73 16.25
CA ASP A 211 19.03 6.02 16.69
C ASP A 211 20.15 7.07 16.86
N GLU A 212 19.77 8.28 17.27
CA GLU A 212 20.68 9.39 17.54
C GLU A 212 21.78 9.08 18.58
N ASN A 213 21.55 8.10 19.46
CA ASN A 213 22.48 7.67 20.50
C ASN A 213 23.31 6.45 20.08
N LEU A 214 23.21 6.05 18.81
CA LEU A 214 23.81 4.86 18.21
C LEU A 214 23.33 3.53 18.82
N ASN A 215 22.15 3.52 19.46
CA ASN A 215 21.51 2.28 19.87
C ASN A 215 20.91 1.59 18.63
N VAL A 216 21.04 0.27 18.56
CA VAL A 216 20.41 -0.52 17.49
C VAL A 216 18.90 -0.60 17.74
N VAL A 217 18.11 -0.07 16.82
CA VAL A 217 16.64 -0.10 16.86
C VAL A 217 16.11 -1.31 16.10
N ASN A 218 16.67 -1.57 14.92
CA ASN A 218 16.42 -2.78 14.15
C ASN A 218 17.69 -3.28 13.48
N GLU A 219 17.81 -4.59 13.32
CA GLU A 219 18.92 -5.23 12.64
C GLU A 219 18.38 -6.41 11.83
N PHE A 220 18.97 -6.64 10.66
CA PHE A 220 18.70 -7.79 9.83
C PHE A 220 19.98 -8.27 9.13
N ASN A 221 20.22 -9.58 9.14
CA ASN A 221 21.33 -10.22 8.42
C ASN A 221 20.78 -10.94 7.19
N TYR A 222 20.84 -10.28 6.04
CA TYR A 222 20.37 -10.86 4.80
C TYR A 222 21.47 -11.67 4.12
N ASN A 223 21.08 -12.62 3.28
CA ASN A 223 22.00 -13.33 2.41
C ASN A 223 21.29 -13.70 1.11
N SER A 224 22.05 -13.92 0.05
CA SER A 224 21.47 -14.16 -1.28
C SER A 224 20.79 -15.52 -1.45
N ASP A 225 20.88 -16.43 -0.47
CA ASP A 225 20.07 -17.65 -0.47
C ASP A 225 18.58 -17.36 -0.16
N LEU A 226 18.26 -16.15 0.33
CA LEU A 226 16.88 -15.66 0.49
C LEU A 226 16.21 -15.25 -0.85
N GLY A 227 16.98 -15.21 -1.95
CA GLY A 227 16.54 -14.76 -3.28
C GLY A 227 16.84 -13.28 -3.54
N ALA A 228 16.23 -12.69 -4.57
CA ALA A 228 16.46 -11.29 -5.00
C ALA A 228 17.89 -11.02 -5.50
N LYS A 229 18.45 -12.00 -6.24
CA LYS A 229 19.84 -12.02 -6.68
C LYS A 229 19.99 -11.69 -8.16
N GLY A 230 19.96 -10.40 -8.50
CA GLY A 230 20.13 -9.92 -9.88
C GLY A 230 18.95 -10.28 -10.78
N ASP A 231 17.81 -10.64 -10.19
CA ASP A 231 16.58 -11.06 -10.86
C ASP A 231 15.53 -9.95 -10.93
N GLY A 232 15.86 -8.76 -10.39
CA GLY A 232 14.98 -7.60 -10.34
C GLY A 232 14.00 -7.60 -9.17
N ASN A 233 14.04 -8.63 -8.33
CA ASN A 233 13.27 -8.68 -7.08
C ASN A 233 14.05 -8.00 -5.95
N SER A 234 13.34 -7.63 -4.89
CA SER A 234 13.85 -7.20 -3.59
C SER A 234 13.53 -8.24 -2.52
N LEU A 235 14.18 -8.15 -1.36
CA LEU A 235 13.80 -8.91 -0.18
C LEU A 235 12.75 -8.13 0.61
N TYR A 236 11.51 -8.63 0.64
CA TYR A 236 10.40 -8.06 1.38
C TYR A 236 10.16 -8.78 2.70
N ARG A 237 9.88 -8.04 3.78
CA ARG A 237 9.62 -8.58 5.12
C ARG A 237 8.19 -9.06 5.28
N LEU A 238 8.00 -10.37 5.51
CA LEU A 238 6.67 -10.95 5.78
C LEU A 238 6.30 -10.87 7.26
N SER A 239 7.29 -11.11 8.12
CA SER A 239 7.16 -11.11 9.57
C SER A 239 8.56 -10.91 10.18
N ASP A 240 8.66 -10.87 11.51
CA ASP A 240 9.95 -10.72 12.18
C ASP A 240 10.97 -11.78 11.72
N ASN A 241 12.12 -11.29 11.24
CA ASN A 241 13.22 -12.09 10.69
C ASN A 241 12.84 -13.01 9.51
N ASN A 242 11.68 -12.81 8.88
CA ASN A 242 11.23 -13.58 7.72
C ASN A 242 11.11 -12.68 6.50
N PHE A 243 12.01 -12.89 5.53
CA PHE A 243 12.05 -12.14 4.28
C PHE A 243 11.88 -13.07 3.10
N GLN A 244 11.26 -12.58 2.03
CA GLN A 244 11.05 -13.31 0.79
C GLN A 244 11.37 -12.43 -0.41
N ALA A 245 12.03 -13.00 -1.41
CA ALA A 245 12.22 -12.35 -2.70
C ALA A 245 10.89 -12.11 -3.43
N LYS A 246 10.58 -10.85 -3.74
CA LYS A 246 9.38 -10.44 -4.48
C LYS A 246 9.67 -9.24 -5.39
N SER A 247 8.78 -8.96 -6.32
CA SER A 247 8.88 -7.73 -7.12
C SER A 247 8.86 -6.52 -6.18
N PRO A 248 9.69 -5.48 -6.43
CA PRO A 248 9.91 -4.45 -5.42
C PRO A 248 8.71 -3.53 -5.24
N THR A 249 8.50 -3.06 -4.01
CA THR A 249 7.30 -2.32 -3.58
C THR A 249 7.61 -1.06 -2.78
N PRO A 250 8.50 -0.18 -3.28
CA PRO A 250 8.87 1.01 -2.54
C PRO A 250 7.67 1.92 -2.30
N GLY A 251 7.47 2.28 -1.05
CA GLY A 251 6.41 3.11 -0.52
C GLY A 251 5.16 2.31 -0.15
N THR A 252 5.23 0.98 -0.11
CA THR A 252 4.00 0.19 -0.10
C THR A 252 4.00 -1.14 0.65
N GLU A 253 2.91 -1.39 1.37
CA GLU A 253 2.74 -2.60 2.19
C GLU A 253 2.05 -3.73 1.43
N ILE A 254 2.68 -4.91 1.37
CA ILE A 254 2.08 -6.14 0.88
C ILE A 254 1.43 -6.87 2.07
N ILE A 255 0.09 -6.98 2.09
CA ILE A 255 -0.63 -7.91 2.98
C ILE A 255 -0.57 -9.31 2.37
N ILE A 256 0.08 -10.24 3.06
CA ILE A 256 0.15 -11.64 2.65
C ILE A 256 -0.99 -12.36 3.33
N ASP A 257 -2.05 -12.61 2.55
CA ASP A 257 -3.11 -13.55 2.92
C ASP A 257 -2.47 -14.93 3.08
N SER A 258 -2.47 -15.46 4.30
CA SER A 258 -1.81 -16.73 4.62
C SER A 258 -2.46 -17.87 3.84
N GLU A 259 -1.66 -18.59 3.06
CA GLU A 259 -2.06 -19.74 2.25
C GLU A 259 -2.87 -20.77 3.04
N GLU A 260 -4.04 -21.15 2.51
CA GLU A 260 -4.77 -22.37 2.85
C GLU A 260 -3.83 -23.57 2.72
N THR A 261 -3.45 -24.14 3.86
CA THR A 261 -2.94 -25.50 3.93
C THR A 261 -4.13 -26.45 3.96
N THR A 262 -4.53 -26.97 2.80
CA THR A 262 -5.44 -28.10 2.71
C THR A 262 -4.69 -29.36 3.14
N GLU A 263 -4.71 -29.68 4.44
CA GLU A 263 -4.45 -31.05 4.89
C GLU A 263 -5.73 -31.87 4.78
N ASP A 264 -5.62 -32.86 3.89
CA ASP A 264 -6.54 -33.96 3.65
C ASP A 264 -6.66 -34.81 4.92
N ILE A 265 -7.83 -34.82 5.57
CA ILE A 265 -8.17 -35.81 6.61
C ILE A 265 -9.27 -36.71 6.07
N THR A 266 -8.85 -37.93 5.80
CA THR A 266 -9.68 -39.11 5.64
C THR A 266 -10.06 -39.67 7.01
N ASP A 267 -11.25 -40.27 7.01
CA ASP A 267 -11.76 -41.31 7.90
C ASP A 267 -12.57 -40.94 9.15
N GLU A 268 -13.73 -41.59 9.16
CA GLU A 268 -14.84 -41.66 10.10
C GLU A 268 -14.42 -42.27 11.46
N GLU A 269 -15.06 -41.84 12.55
CA GLU A 269 -15.91 -42.69 13.42
C GLU A 269 -16.33 -41.94 14.71
N ASP A 270 -17.65 -41.89 14.90
CA ASP A 270 -18.44 -42.03 16.13
C ASP A 270 -17.82 -41.70 17.50
N ILE A 271 -18.33 -40.64 18.16
CA ILE A 271 -18.69 -40.70 19.60
C ILE A 271 -19.96 -39.87 19.85
N GLU A 272 -21.01 -40.56 20.32
CA GLU A 272 -22.24 -40.02 20.89
C GLU A 272 -21.96 -39.09 22.08
N ASN A 273 -22.57 -37.90 22.09
CA ASN A 273 -22.58 -37.02 23.25
C ASN A 273 -23.74 -37.38 24.18
N ALA A 274 -23.39 -37.60 25.46
CA ALA A 274 -24.33 -37.58 26.57
C ALA A 274 -24.69 -36.13 26.93
N GLU A 275 -25.99 -35.92 27.19
CA GLU A 275 -26.58 -34.69 27.70
C GLU A 275 -25.93 -34.24 29.02
N ASP A 276 -25.57 -32.96 29.14
CA ASP A 276 -26.11 -32.13 30.23
C ASP A 276 -25.98 -30.63 29.91
N THR A 277 -26.70 -29.85 30.70
CA THR A 277 -27.52 -28.69 30.36
C THR A 277 -26.87 -27.30 30.44
N GLU A 278 -27.57 -26.36 29.79
CA GLU A 278 -27.70 -24.91 30.08
C GLU A 278 -26.47 -24.00 29.94
N ASN A 279 -26.47 -23.21 28.84
CA ASN A 279 -26.81 -21.79 28.96
C ASN A 279 -27.24 -21.19 27.61
N THR A 280 -28.42 -20.59 27.59
CA THR A 280 -29.04 -19.95 26.43
C THR A 280 -28.81 -18.44 26.54
N GLU A 281 -27.86 -17.91 25.76
CA GLU A 281 -27.89 -16.52 25.33
C GLU A 281 -27.75 -16.53 23.81
N THR A 282 -28.89 -16.32 23.16
CA THR A 282 -28.99 -16.07 21.72
C THR A 282 -28.43 -14.68 21.45
N GLU A 283 -27.16 -14.59 21.03
CA GLU A 283 -26.72 -13.44 20.26
C GLU A 283 -27.29 -13.57 18.85
N ASP A 284 -28.17 -12.63 18.50
CA ASP A 284 -28.69 -12.46 17.16
C ASP A 284 -27.53 -12.38 16.17
N ILE A 285 -27.54 -13.29 15.20
CA ILE A 285 -26.69 -13.23 14.02
C ILE A 285 -27.10 -11.96 13.27
N ILE A 286 -26.35 -10.87 13.46
CA ILE A 286 -26.46 -9.71 12.59
C ILE A 286 -25.95 -10.14 11.23
N GLU A 287 -26.88 -10.48 10.33
CA GLU A 287 -26.62 -10.55 8.91
C GLU A 287 -25.89 -9.26 8.51
N ASN A 288 -24.64 -9.40 8.09
CA ASN A 288 -23.84 -8.31 7.56
C ASN A 288 -24.41 -7.95 6.18
N SER A 289 -25.57 -7.26 6.15
CA SER A 289 -26.07 -6.68 4.90
C SER A 289 -25.10 -5.59 4.46
N GLU A 290 -24.56 -5.70 3.26
CA GLU A 290 -23.82 -4.62 2.59
C GLU A 290 -24.65 -3.34 2.67
N PRO A 291 -24.08 -2.16 3.02
CA PRO A 291 -24.85 -0.93 3.08
C PRO A 291 -25.51 -0.66 1.73
N PRO A 292 -26.74 -0.14 1.71
CA PRO A 292 -27.49 0.01 0.48
C PRO A 292 -26.76 0.95 -0.49
N LYS A 293 -26.66 0.51 -1.75
CA LYS A 293 -25.97 1.18 -2.86
C LYS A 293 -26.77 2.39 -3.37
N VAL A 294 -27.03 3.37 -2.51
CA VAL A 294 -27.78 4.60 -2.81
C VAL A 294 -26.84 5.72 -3.24
N PHE A 295 -27.19 6.45 -4.30
CA PHE A 295 -26.39 7.58 -4.80
C PHE A 295 -27.28 8.61 -5.52
N ILE A 296 -26.81 9.85 -5.61
CA ILE A 296 -27.41 10.94 -6.37
C ILE A 296 -27.35 10.60 -7.86
N ASN A 297 -28.52 10.55 -8.49
CA ASN A 297 -28.74 10.08 -9.85
C ASN A 297 -29.01 11.23 -10.83
N GLU A 298 -29.78 12.22 -10.39
CA GLU A 298 -30.23 13.33 -11.23
C GLU A 298 -30.50 14.58 -10.38
N ILE A 299 -30.18 15.75 -10.92
CA ILE A 299 -30.31 17.04 -10.24
C ILE A 299 -30.95 18.05 -11.19
N ASN A 300 -32.07 18.64 -10.76
CA ASN A 300 -32.59 19.87 -11.36
C ASN A 300 -32.20 21.07 -10.49
N TRP A 301 -31.00 21.59 -10.70
CA TRP A 301 -30.50 22.76 -9.98
C TRP A 301 -31.06 24.08 -10.51
N THR A 302 -31.70 24.07 -11.69
CA THR A 302 -32.12 25.29 -12.39
C THR A 302 -33.55 25.73 -12.04
N GLY A 303 -34.31 24.84 -11.39
CA GLY A 303 -35.76 24.96 -11.22
C GLY A 303 -36.56 24.75 -12.51
N GLY A 304 -37.88 24.80 -12.42
CA GLY A 304 -38.78 24.65 -13.57
C GLY A 304 -38.96 25.95 -14.36
N ALA A 305 -39.50 25.83 -15.59
CA ALA A 305 -39.87 26.99 -16.39
C ALA A 305 -40.96 27.82 -15.67
N GLY A 306 -40.62 29.05 -15.27
CA GLY A 306 -41.51 29.92 -14.49
C GLY A 306 -41.59 29.59 -12.99
N ASN A 307 -40.85 28.58 -12.52
CA ASN A 307 -40.75 28.20 -11.11
C ASN A 307 -39.30 27.96 -10.70
N ALA A 308 -38.59 29.04 -10.35
CA ALA A 308 -37.21 28.95 -9.85
C ALA A 308 -37.07 28.19 -8.51
N TYR A 309 -38.19 27.79 -7.88
CA TYR A 309 -38.21 26.94 -6.69
C TYR A 309 -38.44 25.47 -7.03
N GLY A 310 -38.69 25.14 -8.30
CA GLY A 310 -38.90 23.78 -8.82
C GLY A 310 -37.64 22.92 -8.87
N GLU A 311 -36.72 23.13 -7.93
CA GLU A 311 -35.49 22.36 -7.82
C GLU A 311 -35.79 21.00 -7.20
N TRP A 312 -35.04 19.99 -7.61
CA TRP A 312 -35.17 18.65 -7.05
C TRP A 312 -33.88 17.87 -7.23
N ILE A 313 -33.71 16.88 -6.35
CA ILE A 313 -32.60 15.93 -6.36
C ILE A 313 -33.21 14.54 -6.36
N GLU A 314 -32.69 13.65 -7.17
CA GLU A 314 -33.09 12.25 -7.19
C GLU A 314 -31.94 11.36 -6.75
N LEU A 315 -32.25 10.37 -5.92
CA LEU A 315 -31.35 9.27 -5.59
C LEU A 315 -31.79 8.00 -6.31
N TYR A 316 -30.84 7.14 -6.66
CA TYR A 316 -31.10 5.79 -7.16
C TYR A 316 -30.46 4.75 -6.22
N CYS A 317 -31.16 3.65 -5.99
CA CYS A 317 -30.69 2.52 -5.19
C CYS A 317 -30.34 1.35 -6.11
N ASP A 318 -29.03 1.16 -6.37
CA ASP A 318 -28.53 -0.09 -6.98
C ASP A 318 -28.44 -1.22 -5.95
N CYS A 319 -29.42 -1.30 -5.06
CA CYS A 319 -29.47 -2.29 -3.99
C CYS A 319 -30.29 -3.50 -4.43
N GLU A 320 -30.06 -4.65 -3.78
CA GLU A 320 -30.83 -5.88 -4.02
C GLU A 320 -32.14 -5.91 -3.23
N ASN A 321 -32.25 -5.10 -2.16
CA ASN A 321 -33.43 -4.98 -1.30
C ASN A 321 -33.76 -3.51 -1.04
N GLU A 322 -34.97 -3.22 -0.53
CA GLU A 322 -35.33 -1.88 -0.07
C GLU A 322 -34.33 -1.35 0.98
N ALA A 323 -34.07 -0.05 0.95
CA ALA A 323 -33.14 0.62 1.84
C ALA A 323 -33.87 1.70 2.66
N ASP A 324 -33.65 1.70 3.97
CA ASP A 324 -34.20 2.73 4.85
C ASP A 324 -33.29 3.96 4.89
N LEU A 325 -33.81 5.11 4.44
CA LEU A 325 -33.09 6.39 4.42
C LEU A 325 -33.46 7.27 5.62
N ALA A 326 -34.17 6.75 6.62
CA ALA A 326 -34.51 7.51 7.82
C ALA A 326 -33.24 8.12 8.46
N ASN A 327 -33.28 9.43 8.68
CA ASN A 327 -32.19 10.26 9.23
C ASN A 327 -30.96 10.41 8.34
N TRP A 328 -31.01 9.95 7.09
CA TRP A 328 -30.03 10.38 6.09
C TRP A 328 -30.22 11.85 5.76
N GLY A 329 -29.20 12.49 5.18
CA GLY A 329 -29.30 13.88 4.79
C GLY A 329 -28.41 14.25 3.62
N ILE A 330 -28.86 15.24 2.85
CA ILE A 330 -28.04 15.92 1.85
C ILE A 330 -27.56 17.23 2.46
N TYR A 331 -26.28 17.53 2.31
CA TYR A 331 -25.61 18.69 2.89
C TYR A 331 -24.91 19.51 1.80
N ASN A 332 -24.84 20.82 2.02
CA ASN A 332 -23.97 21.73 1.30
C ASN A 332 -22.66 21.85 2.08
N GLY A 333 -21.60 21.16 1.66
CA GLY A 333 -20.39 21.02 2.47
C GLY A 333 -20.63 20.22 3.75
N ASP A 334 -19.84 20.48 4.80
CA ASP A 334 -19.78 19.59 5.96
C ASP A 334 -20.98 19.61 6.90
N ASP A 335 -21.58 20.78 7.11
CA ASP A 335 -22.48 21.02 8.24
C ASP A 335 -23.82 21.64 7.83
N LYS A 336 -23.88 22.27 6.65
CA LYS A 336 -25.10 22.93 6.19
C LYS A 336 -26.08 21.93 5.56
N LEU A 337 -26.98 21.41 6.37
CA LEU A 337 -28.06 20.54 5.92
C LEU A 337 -28.91 21.22 4.82
N ILE A 338 -29.03 20.56 3.67
CA ILE A 338 -29.99 20.90 2.62
C ILE A 338 -31.34 20.31 2.98
N ILE A 339 -31.40 18.99 3.23
CA ILE A 339 -32.64 18.28 3.57
C ILE A 339 -32.35 16.93 4.22
N SER A 340 -33.19 16.52 5.18
CA SER A 340 -33.18 15.18 5.77
C SER A 340 -34.17 14.25 5.08
N LEU A 341 -33.84 12.97 5.00
CA LEU A 341 -34.66 11.94 4.37
C LEU A 341 -35.37 11.10 5.44
N THR A 342 -36.60 10.69 5.15
CA THR A 342 -37.46 10.02 6.14
C THR A 342 -38.08 8.71 5.67
N LYS A 343 -38.02 8.38 4.38
CA LYS A 343 -38.68 7.21 3.80
C LYS A 343 -37.67 6.18 3.28
N LYS A 344 -38.21 5.03 2.88
CA LYS A 344 -37.44 3.98 2.22
C LYS A 344 -37.35 4.21 0.71
N ILE A 345 -36.30 3.66 0.09
CA ILE A 345 -36.15 3.54 -1.36
C ILE A 345 -36.19 2.05 -1.74
N GLU A 346 -36.98 1.70 -2.74
CA GLU A 346 -37.09 0.32 -3.23
C GLU A 346 -35.80 -0.14 -3.94
N ALA A 347 -35.59 -1.46 -4.01
CA ALA A 347 -34.51 -2.05 -4.79
C ALA A 347 -34.60 -1.66 -6.27
N LYS A 348 -33.49 -1.21 -6.86
CA LYS A 348 -33.45 -0.65 -8.23
C LYS A 348 -34.46 0.50 -8.44
N GLY A 349 -34.84 1.18 -7.35
CA GLY A 349 -35.81 2.26 -7.34
C GLY A 349 -35.18 3.65 -7.25
N TYR A 350 -36.04 4.66 -7.39
CA TYR A 350 -35.69 6.08 -7.35
C TYR A 350 -36.36 6.75 -6.14
N TYR A 351 -35.65 7.69 -5.53
CA TYR A 351 -36.13 8.50 -4.40
C TYR A 351 -36.05 9.97 -4.78
N LEU A 352 -37.21 10.56 -5.07
CA LEU A 352 -37.32 11.91 -5.56
C LEU A 352 -37.50 12.90 -4.41
N ILE A 353 -36.64 13.91 -4.36
CA ILE A 353 -36.60 14.93 -3.31
C ILE A 353 -36.93 16.26 -3.95
N ALA A 354 -38.12 16.80 -3.66
CA ALA A 354 -38.60 18.03 -4.29
C ALA A 354 -38.52 19.22 -3.31
N ARG A 355 -37.88 20.30 -3.75
CA ARG A 355 -37.85 21.54 -2.97
C ARG A 355 -39.23 22.19 -2.98
N THR A 356 -39.80 22.39 -1.80
CA THR A 356 -41.07 23.11 -1.62
C THR A 356 -40.95 24.11 -0.47
N THR A 357 -41.57 25.29 -0.63
CA THR A 357 -41.69 26.30 0.41
C THR A 357 -43.16 26.68 0.62
N ALA A 358 -43.48 27.31 1.75
CA ALA A 358 -44.86 27.74 2.04
C ALA A 358 -45.46 28.68 0.98
N SER A 359 -44.63 29.39 0.20
CA SER A 359 -45.06 30.33 -0.84
C SER A 359 -44.87 29.83 -2.26
N HIS A 360 -44.13 28.74 -2.48
CA HIS A 360 -43.85 28.17 -3.79
C HIS A 360 -43.78 26.65 -3.71
N GLN A 361 -44.76 25.98 -4.29
CA GLN A 361 -44.82 24.52 -4.39
C GLN A 361 -43.99 24.00 -5.56
N ASN A 362 -43.39 22.83 -5.38
CA ASN A 362 -42.80 22.10 -6.47
C ASN A 362 -43.89 21.44 -7.32
N GLU A 363 -43.73 21.45 -8.64
CA GLU A 363 -44.64 20.74 -9.54
C GLU A 363 -44.59 19.21 -9.37
N LEU A 364 -43.49 18.69 -8.82
CA LEU A 364 -43.30 17.26 -8.56
C LEU A 364 -43.66 16.85 -7.11
N GLU A 365 -44.17 17.75 -6.26
CA GLU A 365 -44.43 17.44 -4.84
C GLU A 365 -45.36 16.23 -4.65
N ASN A 366 -46.29 15.99 -5.58
CA ASN A 366 -47.26 14.90 -5.50
C ASN A 366 -46.68 13.52 -5.81
N ILE A 367 -45.54 13.46 -6.48
CA ILE A 367 -44.85 12.21 -6.81
C ILE A 367 -43.55 12.04 -6.01
N ALA A 368 -43.08 13.11 -5.36
CA ALA A 368 -41.87 13.12 -4.56
C ALA A 368 -41.98 12.23 -3.32
N ASP A 369 -40.88 11.55 -3.02
CA ASP A 369 -40.72 10.75 -1.82
C ASP A 369 -40.38 11.65 -0.63
N GLU A 370 -39.66 12.74 -0.83
CA GLU A 370 -39.39 13.73 0.20
C GLU A 370 -39.68 15.14 -0.30
N VAL A 371 -40.24 15.98 0.58
CA VAL A 371 -40.53 17.39 0.27
C VAL A 371 -40.02 18.27 1.40
N GLY A 372 -39.30 19.33 1.05
CA GLY A 372 -38.77 20.22 2.09
C GLY A 372 -38.12 21.48 1.54
N GLN A 373 -37.71 22.35 2.46
CA GLN A 373 -36.93 23.52 2.12
C GLN A 373 -35.47 23.08 1.95
N PHE A 374 -34.88 23.37 0.78
CA PHE A 374 -33.45 23.16 0.54
C PHE A 374 -32.65 24.27 1.24
N GLY A 375 -32.49 24.12 2.55
CA GLY A 375 -32.02 25.19 3.43
C GLY A 375 -32.81 26.51 3.25
N SER A 376 -32.13 27.64 3.42
CA SER A 376 -32.74 28.97 3.31
C SER A 376 -32.82 29.52 1.87
N GLY A 377 -32.16 28.87 0.90
CA GLY A 377 -31.86 29.47 -0.40
C GLY A 377 -32.29 28.67 -1.63
N GLY A 378 -32.45 27.34 -1.54
CA GLY A 378 -32.42 26.50 -2.74
C GLY A 378 -31.00 26.10 -3.10
N LEU A 379 -30.84 25.50 -4.28
CA LEU A 379 -29.55 25.21 -4.85
C LEU A 379 -28.97 26.49 -5.50
N SER A 380 -27.66 26.64 -5.45
CA SER A 380 -26.98 27.77 -6.09
C SER A 380 -26.88 27.56 -7.60
N ASN A 381 -27.29 28.54 -8.41
CA ASN A 381 -27.05 28.51 -9.86
C ASN A 381 -25.56 28.56 -10.25
N SER A 382 -24.67 28.95 -9.32
CA SER A 382 -23.22 28.89 -9.53
C SER A 382 -22.61 27.55 -9.14
N GLY A 383 -23.42 26.61 -8.68
CA GLY A 383 -23.00 25.33 -8.13
C GLY A 383 -22.58 25.38 -6.66
N GLU A 384 -22.58 24.20 -6.04
CA GLU A 384 -22.29 23.98 -4.62
C GLU A 384 -21.76 22.57 -4.35
N MET A 385 -21.30 22.31 -3.14
CA MET A 385 -20.79 20.98 -2.76
C MET A 385 -21.93 20.14 -2.20
N LEU A 386 -22.33 19.06 -2.86
CA LEU A 386 -23.39 18.17 -2.37
C LEU A 386 -22.79 16.94 -1.68
N ILE A 387 -23.16 16.72 -0.42
CA ILE A 387 -22.74 15.54 0.36
C ILE A 387 -23.97 14.76 0.83
N LEU A 388 -24.13 13.52 0.36
CA LEU A 388 -25.12 12.57 0.89
C LEU A 388 -24.50 11.84 2.08
N LYS A 389 -25.15 11.93 3.25
CA LYS A 389 -24.73 11.26 4.49
C LYS A 389 -25.81 10.30 5.00
N ASP A 390 -25.38 9.20 5.60
CA ASP A 390 -26.27 8.25 6.27
C ASP A 390 -26.72 8.74 7.65
N SER A 391 -27.56 7.93 8.32
CA SER A 391 -28.07 8.20 9.67
C SER A 391 -27.00 8.34 10.77
N LEU A 392 -25.79 7.83 10.54
CA LEU A 392 -24.65 7.92 11.46
C LEU A 392 -23.71 9.08 11.11
N GLY A 393 -24.01 9.84 10.05
CA GLY A 393 -23.19 10.93 9.55
C GLY A 393 -22.06 10.48 8.62
N ASN A 394 -22.00 9.21 8.23
CA ASN A 394 -21.01 8.73 7.26
C ASN A 394 -21.34 9.29 5.87
N ILE A 395 -20.32 9.72 5.14
CA ILE A 395 -20.47 10.20 3.76
C ILE A 395 -20.65 9.01 2.83
N ILE A 396 -21.81 8.94 2.20
CA ILE A 396 -22.17 7.95 1.17
C ILE A 396 -21.69 8.44 -0.20
N GLN A 397 -21.96 9.70 -0.53
CA GLN A 397 -21.51 10.32 -1.76
C GLN A 397 -21.21 11.79 -1.56
N SER A 398 -20.29 12.32 -2.34
CA SER A 398 -19.92 13.73 -2.32
C SER A 398 -19.57 14.16 -3.74
N PHE A 399 -20.02 15.34 -4.14
CA PHE A 399 -19.66 16.02 -5.38
C PHE A 399 -19.35 17.48 -5.09
N ASP A 400 -18.28 18.01 -5.68
CA ASP A 400 -18.01 19.44 -5.62
C ASP A 400 -18.37 20.13 -6.94
N PHE A 401 -19.48 20.87 -6.92
CA PHE A 401 -19.89 21.70 -8.05
C PHE A 401 -19.66 23.20 -7.79
N ARG A 402 -18.87 23.60 -6.79
CA ARG A 402 -18.63 25.03 -6.49
C ARG A 402 -18.00 25.83 -7.64
N ASN A 403 -17.39 25.14 -8.60
CA ASN A 403 -16.87 25.74 -9.84
C ASN A 403 -17.92 25.87 -10.96
N GLY A 404 -19.18 25.54 -10.68
CA GLY A 404 -20.27 25.47 -11.66
C GLY A 404 -20.79 24.05 -11.84
N TRP A 405 -22.07 23.95 -12.21
CA TRP A 405 -22.67 22.68 -12.57
C TRP A 405 -22.08 22.16 -13.89
N PRO A 406 -21.56 20.93 -13.94
CA PRO A 406 -20.95 20.36 -15.15
C PRO A 406 -21.99 19.99 -16.23
N ALA A 407 -23.27 19.92 -15.87
CA ALA A 407 -24.39 19.64 -16.76
C ALA A 407 -25.69 20.25 -16.21
N GLY A 408 -26.79 20.06 -16.93
CA GLY A 408 -28.02 20.80 -16.74
C GLY A 408 -27.91 22.20 -17.34
N ASP A 409 -29.03 22.75 -17.76
CA ASP A 409 -29.04 24.01 -18.49
C ASP A 409 -30.21 24.90 -18.03
N ASN A 410 -29.87 26.11 -17.60
CA ASN A 410 -30.83 27.03 -17.00
C ASN A 410 -31.73 27.72 -18.03
N GLU A 411 -31.35 27.69 -19.31
CA GLU A 411 -32.13 28.23 -20.43
C GLU A 411 -33.12 27.18 -20.96
N THR A 412 -32.66 25.95 -21.21
CA THR A 412 -33.52 24.84 -21.70
C THR A 412 -34.28 24.13 -20.59
N LYS A 413 -33.89 24.34 -19.32
CA LYS A 413 -34.42 23.64 -18.13
C LYS A 413 -34.18 22.14 -18.13
N GLU A 414 -33.18 21.71 -18.89
CA GLU A 414 -32.68 20.35 -18.85
C GLU A 414 -31.90 20.11 -17.55
N THR A 415 -32.01 18.89 -17.05
CA THR A 415 -31.43 18.46 -15.79
C THR A 415 -30.04 17.89 -16.01
N MET A 416 -29.35 17.74 -14.89
CA MET A 416 -28.04 17.12 -14.82
C MET A 416 -28.21 15.66 -14.42
N GLN A 417 -27.91 14.73 -15.32
CA GLN A 417 -28.09 13.29 -15.17
C GLN A 417 -26.76 12.55 -15.11
N TRP A 418 -26.68 11.50 -14.30
CA TRP A 418 -25.49 10.66 -14.15
C TRP A 418 -25.60 9.38 -15.01
N ASP A 419 -24.59 9.06 -15.82
CA ASP A 419 -24.56 7.80 -16.61
C ASP A 419 -23.71 6.68 -15.97
N GLY A 420 -23.22 6.89 -14.75
CA GLY A 420 -22.26 5.99 -14.11
C GLY A 420 -20.83 6.51 -14.19
N THR A 421 -20.56 7.42 -15.12
CA THR A 421 -19.20 7.90 -15.43
C THR A 421 -19.10 9.41 -15.51
N THR A 422 -20.05 10.07 -16.17
CA THR A 422 -20.08 11.52 -16.41
C THR A 422 -21.47 12.09 -16.18
N TRP A 423 -21.49 13.36 -15.81
CA TRP A 423 -22.71 14.17 -15.81
C TRP A 423 -23.02 14.64 -17.23
N PHE A 424 -24.27 14.51 -17.66
CA PHE A 424 -24.73 14.98 -18.95
C PHE A 424 -26.06 15.72 -18.83
N THR A 425 -26.31 16.62 -19.78
CA THR A 425 -27.54 17.42 -19.85
C THR A 425 -28.60 16.64 -20.63
N SER A 426 -29.80 16.49 -20.07
CA SER A 426 -30.95 15.89 -20.76
C SER A 426 -32.28 16.35 -20.17
N SER A 427 -33.39 15.99 -20.81
CA SER A 427 -34.72 16.24 -20.29
C SER A 427 -34.96 15.45 -19.00
N GLY A 428 -35.54 16.10 -17.98
CA GLY A 428 -35.72 15.52 -16.65
C GLY A 428 -36.45 14.18 -16.62
N THR A 429 -35.93 13.20 -15.87
CA THR A 429 -36.47 11.83 -15.76
C THR A 429 -36.89 11.44 -14.34
N PRO A 430 -37.73 12.23 -13.64
CA PRO A 430 -38.10 11.94 -12.26
C PRO A 430 -38.79 10.57 -12.14
N LYS A 431 -38.24 9.74 -11.25
CA LYS A 431 -38.60 8.35 -10.96
C LYS A 431 -38.44 7.40 -12.14
N ALA A 432 -37.54 7.71 -13.07
CA ALA A 432 -37.27 6.91 -14.25
C ALA A 432 -35.76 6.85 -14.57
N GLU A 433 -35.38 5.96 -15.47
CA GLU A 433 -33.99 5.80 -15.90
C GLU A 433 -33.51 7.03 -16.68
N ASN A 434 -32.26 7.45 -16.42
CA ASN A 434 -31.61 8.56 -17.10
C ASN A 434 -31.46 8.26 -18.61
N ILE A 435 -31.72 9.25 -19.47
CA ILE A 435 -31.74 9.06 -20.93
C ILE A 435 -30.71 9.98 -21.57
N LYS A 436 -29.59 9.40 -22.02
CA LYS A 436 -28.58 10.12 -22.82
C LYS A 436 -29.03 10.17 -24.28
N VAL A 437 -29.46 11.35 -24.74
CA VAL A 437 -29.76 11.56 -26.16
C VAL A 437 -28.44 11.70 -26.92
N VAL A 438 -27.93 10.59 -27.46
CA VAL A 438 -26.78 10.61 -28.37
C VAL A 438 -27.28 11.16 -29.70
N GLY A 439 -26.89 12.40 -30.02
CA GLY A 439 -27.21 12.99 -31.32
C GLY A 439 -26.70 12.09 -32.44
N GLU A 440 -27.60 11.64 -33.31
CA GLU A 440 -27.22 11.17 -34.64
C GLU A 440 -26.41 12.28 -35.31
N ALA A 441 -25.20 11.95 -35.76
CA ALA A 441 -24.41 12.86 -36.57
C ALA A 441 -25.28 13.37 -37.73
N GLU A 442 -25.36 14.69 -37.88
CA GLU A 442 -25.86 15.34 -39.09
C GLU A 442 -25.00 14.88 -40.28
N ASN A 443 -25.37 13.74 -40.88
CA ASN A 443 -24.96 13.40 -42.22
C ASN A 443 -25.75 14.29 -43.18
N ASN A 444 -25.21 15.48 -43.42
CA ASN A 444 -25.47 16.22 -44.66
C ASN A 444 -24.86 15.45 -45.83
N THR A 445 -25.52 14.37 -46.25
CA THR A 445 -25.46 13.88 -47.62
C THR A 445 -26.86 13.76 -48.15
N THR A 446 -27.23 14.80 -48.91
CA THR A 446 -28.30 14.75 -49.89
C THR A 446 -28.05 13.56 -50.82
N GLU A 447 -28.81 12.49 -50.68
CA GLU A 447 -29.14 11.65 -51.82
C GLU A 447 -30.48 10.95 -51.61
N ASN A 448 -31.46 11.44 -52.38
CA ASN A 448 -32.74 10.80 -52.62
C ASN A 448 -32.53 9.38 -53.18
N ASN A 449 -33.12 8.36 -52.56
CA ASN A 449 -34.22 7.61 -53.19
C ASN A 449 -34.58 6.33 -52.40
N THR A 450 -35.84 6.34 -51.94
CA THR A 450 -36.85 5.33 -52.28
C THR A 450 -36.57 3.87 -51.91
N ILE A 451 -37.17 3.50 -50.77
CA ILE A 451 -37.91 2.26 -50.47
C ILE A 451 -38.00 1.28 -51.64
N ASN A 452 -37.53 0.04 -51.43
CA ASN A 452 -38.20 -1.14 -51.99
C ASN A 452 -37.95 -2.40 -51.15
N ASN A 453 -39.04 -2.91 -50.58
CA ASN A 453 -39.19 -4.27 -50.08
C ASN A 453 -39.06 -5.28 -51.24
N ASN A 454 -38.32 -6.39 -51.06
CA ASN A 454 -38.87 -7.74 -51.23
C ASN A 454 -37.86 -8.87 -50.96
N THR A 455 -38.24 -9.71 -50.01
CA THR A 455 -38.33 -11.19 -50.04
C THR A 455 -37.42 -12.04 -50.95
N ASN A 456 -36.87 -13.06 -50.28
CA ASN A 456 -36.93 -14.50 -50.60
C ASN A 456 -35.83 -15.22 -51.43
N THR A 457 -35.45 -16.36 -50.83
CA THR A 457 -35.19 -17.70 -51.39
C THR A 457 -33.78 -18.14 -51.78
N ASN A 458 -33.20 -18.95 -50.87
CA ASN A 458 -32.84 -20.37 -51.00
C ASN A 458 -31.93 -20.93 -52.11
N SER A 459 -31.05 -21.81 -51.62
CA SER A 459 -30.45 -23.03 -52.22
C SER A 459 -29.21 -22.86 -53.09
N SER A 460 -28.30 -23.82 -53.26
CA SER A 460 -27.68 -24.90 -52.46
C SER A 460 -26.62 -25.55 -53.39
N SER A 461 -25.65 -26.30 -52.85
CA SER A 461 -24.72 -27.24 -53.52
C SER A 461 -23.56 -26.62 -54.35
N GLY A 462 -22.32 -27.12 -54.39
CA GLY A 462 -21.62 -28.29 -53.81
C GLY A 462 -20.26 -28.44 -54.53
N VAL A 463 -19.12 -28.56 -53.83
CA VAL A 463 -18.25 -29.75 -53.65
C VAL A 463 -16.85 -29.64 -54.30
N GLY A 464 -15.82 -30.01 -53.50
CA GLY A 464 -14.51 -30.55 -53.91
C GLY A 464 -13.31 -29.70 -53.43
N GLY A 465 -12.30 -30.16 -52.68
CA GLY A 465 -11.93 -31.47 -52.13
C GLY A 465 -10.40 -31.58 -52.02
N GLY A 466 -9.87 -31.86 -50.83
CA GLY A 466 -8.61 -32.61 -50.61
C GLY A 466 -7.33 -31.85 -50.23
N GLY A 467 -6.78 -32.16 -49.05
CA GLY A 467 -5.40 -31.83 -48.67
C GLY A 467 -5.11 -31.88 -47.17
N ILE A 468 -5.00 -33.09 -46.59
CA ILE A 468 -4.59 -33.36 -45.20
C ILE A 468 -3.06 -33.46 -45.08
N VAL A 469 -2.48 -32.73 -44.11
CA VAL A 469 -1.16 -33.03 -43.53
C VAL A 469 -1.24 -32.81 -42.01
N SER A 470 -1.06 -33.88 -41.24
CA SER A 470 -0.88 -33.90 -39.78
C SER A 470 0.59 -33.74 -39.43
N ILE A 471 0.95 -33.03 -38.34
CA ILE A 471 1.55 -33.45 -37.02
C ILE A 471 1.78 -32.17 -36.16
N PRO A 472 2.06 -32.19 -34.83
CA PRO A 472 1.58 -32.98 -33.69
C PRO A 472 0.87 -32.12 -32.60
N ASN A 473 0.28 -32.86 -31.67
CA ASN A 473 -0.30 -32.46 -30.39
C ASN A 473 0.60 -31.53 -29.53
N THR A 474 0.09 -30.36 -29.14
CA THR A 474 0.64 -29.56 -28.02
C THR A 474 -0.35 -29.56 -26.86
N THR A 475 0.20 -29.97 -25.72
CA THR A 475 -0.33 -29.99 -24.36
C THR A 475 -1.39 -28.95 -24.02
N ASN A 476 -2.47 -29.40 -23.38
CA ASN A 476 -3.47 -28.58 -22.71
C ASN A 476 -2.79 -27.60 -21.74
N LEU A 477 -2.83 -26.30 -22.09
CA LEU A 477 -2.68 -25.21 -21.14
C LEU A 477 -3.98 -25.14 -20.32
N VAL A 478 -3.90 -25.49 -19.04
CA VAL A 478 -4.93 -25.11 -18.07
C VAL A 478 -4.75 -23.61 -17.83
N ILE A 479 -5.57 -22.79 -18.50
CA ILE A 479 -5.72 -21.38 -18.15
C ILE A 479 -6.48 -21.36 -16.82
N LYS A 480 -5.78 -21.07 -15.71
CA LYS A 480 -6.45 -20.64 -14.48
C LYS A 480 -7.15 -19.32 -14.78
N PRO A 481 -8.42 -19.14 -14.39
CA PRO A 481 -9.13 -17.87 -14.61
C PRO A 481 -8.37 -16.74 -13.93
N ILE A 482 -8.07 -15.68 -14.69
CA ILE A 482 -7.54 -14.43 -14.15
C ILE A 482 -8.61 -13.87 -13.20
N LYS A 483 -8.29 -13.68 -11.92
CA LYS A 483 -9.17 -12.98 -10.98
C LYS A 483 -9.37 -11.57 -11.55
N LYS A 484 -10.61 -11.23 -11.93
CA LYS A 484 -10.97 -9.92 -12.49
C LYS A 484 -10.51 -8.84 -11.49
N PRO A 485 -9.78 -7.80 -11.91
CA PRO A 485 -9.34 -6.74 -11.00
C PRO A 485 -10.57 -6.17 -10.28
N GLU A 486 -10.45 -6.06 -8.97
CA GLU A 486 -11.50 -5.53 -8.11
C GLU A 486 -11.61 -4.02 -8.39
N ILE A 487 -12.76 -3.59 -8.90
CA ILE A 487 -12.97 -2.20 -9.32
C ILE A 487 -13.30 -1.40 -8.05
N ILE A 488 -12.39 -0.50 -7.67
CA ILE A 488 -12.61 0.43 -6.57
C ILE A 488 -13.50 1.57 -7.04
N THR A 489 -14.56 1.84 -6.28
CA THR A 489 -15.59 2.83 -6.61
C THR A 489 -15.62 3.99 -5.62
N SER A 490 -16.30 5.09 -5.96
CA SER A 490 -16.51 6.25 -5.08
C SER A 490 -17.20 5.93 -3.76
N LYS A 491 -17.81 4.75 -3.61
CA LYS A 491 -18.42 4.26 -2.36
C LYS A 491 -17.38 3.71 -1.40
N GLU A 492 -16.28 3.21 -1.94
CA GLU A 492 -15.24 2.56 -1.18
C GLU A 492 -14.18 3.55 -0.73
N ILE A 493 -13.86 4.55 -1.56
CA ILE A 493 -12.85 5.56 -1.25
C ILE A 493 -13.37 6.98 -1.47
N LYS A 494 -13.01 7.88 -0.55
CA LYS A 494 -13.19 9.33 -0.66
C LYS A 494 -11.86 10.04 -0.64
N VAL A 495 -11.76 11.13 -1.40
CA VAL A 495 -10.63 12.06 -1.31
C VAL A 495 -11.14 13.35 -0.70
N TYR A 496 -10.38 13.91 0.22
CA TYR A 496 -10.67 15.16 0.91
C TYR A 496 -9.53 16.15 0.71
N LEU A 497 -9.85 17.43 0.62
CA LEU A 497 -8.87 18.48 0.49
C LEU A 497 -9.13 19.63 1.45
N ASN A 498 -8.17 19.89 2.33
CA ASN A 498 -8.14 21.05 3.20
C ASN A 498 -7.38 22.19 2.52
N LEU A 499 -8.09 23.29 2.24
CA LEU A 499 -7.52 24.45 1.54
C LEU A 499 -6.74 25.38 2.49
N ASN A 500 -6.93 25.29 3.80
CA ASN A 500 -6.23 26.14 4.76
C ASN A 500 -4.80 25.68 5.01
N ASP A 501 -4.55 24.38 5.05
CA ASP A 501 -3.22 23.80 5.30
C ASP A 501 -2.66 22.99 4.12
N SER A 502 -3.36 22.98 2.99
CA SER A 502 -3.01 22.20 1.79
C SER A 502 -2.96 20.69 2.02
N SER A 503 -3.63 20.15 3.04
CA SER A 503 -3.68 18.70 3.25
C SER A 503 -4.72 18.03 2.38
N LEU A 504 -4.39 16.85 1.88
CA LEU A 504 -5.18 15.92 1.12
C LEU A 504 -5.39 14.68 2.00
N THR A 505 -6.62 14.20 2.14
CA THR A 505 -6.90 12.96 2.86
C THR A 505 -7.63 11.95 1.97
N LEU A 506 -7.09 10.76 1.75
CA LEU A 506 -7.84 9.64 1.16
C LEU A 506 -8.42 8.79 2.29
N VAL A 507 -9.72 8.49 2.26
CA VAL A 507 -10.41 7.72 3.31
C VAL A 507 -11.10 6.51 2.72
N ASN A 508 -10.78 5.33 3.25
CA ASN A 508 -11.47 4.10 2.92
C ASN A 508 -12.76 4.02 3.74
N LYS A 509 -13.89 4.12 3.04
CA LYS A 509 -15.25 4.00 3.59
C LYS A 509 -15.80 2.57 3.50
N SER A 510 -15.07 1.65 2.89
CA SER A 510 -15.46 0.25 2.77
C SER A 510 -15.11 -0.55 4.04
N LYS A 511 -15.77 -1.70 4.20
CA LYS A 511 -15.51 -2.66 5.29
C LYS A 511 -14.30 -3.57 5.03
N LYS A 512 -13.64 -3.42 3.89
CA LYS A 512 -12.49 -4.20 3.45
C LYS A 512 -11.32 -3.27 3.20
N ASP A 513 -10.14 -3.85 3.11
CA ASP A 513 -8.97 -3.08 2.72
C ASP A 513 -9.02 -2.80 1.22
N LEU A 514 -8.62 -1.59 0.81
CA LEU A 514 -8.66 -1.18 -0.59
C LEU A 514 -7.27 -1.12 -1.19
N ASP A 515 -7.09 -1.82 -2.30
CA ASP A 515 -5.86 -1.78 -3.06
C ASP A 515 -5.83 -0.62 -4.06
N LEU A 516 -5.22 0.49 -3.65
CA LEU A 516 -5.12 1.70 -4.45
C LEU A 516 -4.01 1.64 -5.51
N SER A 517 -3.32 0.50 -5.69
CA SER A 517 -2.13 0.31 -6.54
C SER A 517 -2.17 0.89 -7.94
N ASN A 518 -3.35 0.89 -8.55
CA ASN A 518 -3.55 1.25 -9.95
C ASN A 518 -4.37 2.53 -10.10
N LEU A 519 -4.57 3.25 -9.01
CA LEU A 519 -5.24 4.52 -8.97
C LEU A 519 -4.25 5.66 -9.17
N LYS A 520 -4.74 6.81 -9.60
CA LYS A 520 -3.95 8.03 -9.75
C LYS A 520 -4.77 9.24 -9.32
N LEU A 521 -4.12 10.22 -8.70
CA LEU A 521 -4.67 11.54 -8.50
C LEU A 521 -4.29 12.42 -9.70
N GLU A 522 -5.23 13.21 -10.20
CA GLU A 522 -4.99 14.16 -11.29
C GLU A 522 -5.51 15.55 -10.92
N SER A 523 -4.71 16.59 -11.17
CA SER A 523 -5.07 17.99 -10.98
C SER A 523 -4.16 18.88 -11.83
N ASP A 524 -4.71 19.88 -12.52
CA ASP A 524 -3.97 20.87 -13.34
C ASP A 524 -3.03 20.23 -14.39
N GLY A 525 -3.50 19.15 -15.03
CA GLY A 525 -2.72 18.37 -16.00
C GLY A 525 -1.52 17.61 -15.42
N LYS A 526 -1.34 17.64 -14.10
CA LYS A 526 -0.37 16.83 -13.36
C LYS A 526 -1.03 15.54 -12.90
N ILE A 527 -0.25 14.48 -12.86
CA ILE A 527 -0.69 13.15 -12.47
C ILE A 527 0.23 12.67 -11.35
N PHE A 528 -0.37 12.28 -10.24
CA PHE A 528 0.30 11.53 -9.18
C PHE A 528 -0.26 10.11 -9.17
N ARG A 529 0.55 9.14 -9.58
CA ARG A 529 0.14 7.72 -9.55
C ARG A 529 0.31 7.20 -8.13
N ILE A 530 -0.76 6.64 -7.57
CA ILE A 530 -0.69 6.03 -6.24
C ILE A 530 0.27 4.81 -6.34
N PRO A 531 1.25 4.68 -5.41
CA PRO A 531 2.20 3.58 -5.44
C PRO A 531 1.54 2.20 -5.43
N LYS A 532 2.17 1.23 -6.09
CA LYS A 532 1.68 -0.16 -6.14
C LYS A 532 1.78 -0.83 -4.79
N ASN A 533 0.74 -1.56 -4.40
CA ASN A 533 0.39 -2.17 -3.11
C ASN A 533 -0.09 -1.18 -2.04
N THR A 534 -0.63 -0.03 -2.44
CA THR A 534 -1.10 0.97 -1.47
C THR A 534 -2.42 0.47 -0.92
N ILE A 535 -2.35 -0.24 0.19
CA ILE A 535 -3.53 -0.75 0.86
C ILE A 535 -4.04 0.29 1.85
N LEU A 536 -5.19 0.89 1.55
CA LEU A 536 -5.89 1.72 2.52
C LEU A 536 -6.75 0.80 3.37
N LEU A 537 -6.39 0.61 4.65
CA LEU A 537 -7.11 -0.28 5.56
C LEU A 537 -8.57 0.14 5.73
N LYS A 538 -9.46 -0.81 6.04
CA LYS A 538 -10.88 -0.53 6.30
C LYS A 538 -11.05 0.61 7.33
N GLY A 539 -11.83 1.63 6.97
CA GLY A 539 -12.01 2.82 7.82
C GLY A 539 -10.78 3.72 8.00
N GLY A 540 -9.64 3.36 7.39
CA GLY A 540 -8.38 4.09 7.49
C GLY A 540 -8.32 5.31 6.58
N GLU A 541 -7.38 6.19 6.89
CA GLU A 541 -7.13 7.42 6.14
C GLU A 541 -5.64 7.62 5.84
N ILE A 542 -5.33 8.17 4.66
CA ILE A 542 -4.00 8.63 4.27
C ILE A 542 -4.06 10.14 4.17
N ILE A 543 -3.29 10.85 4.99
CA ILE A 543 -3.19 12.31 4.97
C ILE A 543 -1.83 12.70 4.36
N ALA A 544 -1.82 13.63 3.42
CA ALA A 544 -0.62 14.11 2.73
C ALA A 544 -0.77 15.57 2.29
N SER A 545 0.31 16.31 2.06
CA SER A 545 0.20 17.67 1.52
C SER A 545 0.05 17.67 -0.01
N LEU A 546 -0.79 18.54 -0.58
CA LEU A 546 -0.85 18.82 -2.03
C LEU A 546 0.53 19.08 -2.65
N ASN A 547 1.38 19.80 -1.91
CA ASN A 547 2.73 20.13 -2.34
C ASN A 547 3.59 18.89 -2.55
N MET A 548 3.32 17.81 -1.80
CA MET A 548 4.01 16.52 -1.92
C MET A 548 3.73 15.83 -3.26
N PHE A 549 2.56 16.09 -3.84
CA PHE A 549 2.14 15.56 -5.14
C PHE A 549 2.45 16.53 -6.29
N GLY A 550 3.09 17.67 -6.00
CA GLY A 550 3.31 18.74 -6.95
C GLY A 550 2.02 19.44 -7.40
N PHE A 551 0.91 19.23 -6.68
CA PHE A 551 -0.37 19.89 -6.95
C PHE A 551 -0.41 21.25 -6.26
N ASN A 552 -1.08 22.20 -6.90
CA ASN A 552 -1.40 23.48 -6.28
C ASN A 552 -2.71 23.34 -5.49
N GLN A 553 -3.08 24.33 -4.68
CA GLN A 553 -4.42 24.43 -4.08
C GLN A 553 -5.47 24.68 -5.17
N ASN A 554 -5.77 23.65 -5.95
CA ASN A 554 -6.69 23.69 -7.07
C ASN A 554 -7.90 22.80 -6.80
N THR A 555 -9.03 23.15 -7.40
CA THR A 555 -10.33 22.53 -7.12
C THR A 555 -10.73 21.44 -8.11
N ASP A 556 -9.81 21.02 -8.97
CA ASP A 556 -10.01 20.01 -10.02
C ASP A 556 -9.39 18.65 -9.68
N LEU A 557 -9.03 18.43 -8.41
CA LEU A 557 -8.37 17.20 -8.01
C LEU A 557 -9.32 16.00 -8.03
N VAL A 558 -8.96 14.98 -8.82
CA VAL A 558 -9.74 13.76 -8.98
C VAL A 558 -8.91 12.50 -8.69
N LEU A 559 -9.55 11.47 -8.17
CA LEU A 559 -9.01 10.11 -8.10
C LEU A 559 -9.54 9.32 -9.30
N VAL A 560 -8.63 8.74 -10.06
CA VAL A 560 -8.92 8.03 -11.31
C VAL A 560 -8.52 6.56 -11.18
N GLY A 561 -9.39 5.70 -11.68
CA GLY A 561 -9.28 4.25 -11.74
C GLY A 561 -8.24 3.73 -12.71
N ALA A 562 -7.98 2.42 -12.61
CA ALA A 562 -7.05 1.70 -13.47
C ALA A 562 -7.51 1.64 -14.94
N ASP A 563 -8.81 1.75 -15.17
CA ASP A 563 -9.49 1.85 -16.46
C ASP A 563 -9.46 3.28 -17.04
N GLY A 564 -8.97 4.26 -16.26
CA GLY A 564 -8.95 5.67 -16.64
C GLY A 564 -10.23 6.42 -16.31
N GLU A 565 -11.20 5.77 -15.67
CA GLU A 565 -12.45 6.41 -15.23
C GLU A 565 -12.28 7.14 -13.92
N VAL A 566 -12.96 8.28 -13.75
CA VAL A 566 -12.93 9.02 -12.49
C VAL A 566 -13.69 8.23 -11.43
N ILE A 567 -13.01 7.89 -10.33
CA ILE A 567 -13.59 7.19 -9.19
C ILE A 567 -14.31 8.18 -8.29
N THR A 568 -13.65 9.27 -7.90
CA THR A 568 -14.21 10.32 -7.05
C THR A 568 -13.44 11.62 -7.20
N ASP A 569 -14.15 12.74 -7.13
CA ASP A 569 -13.53 14.05 -6.98
C ASP A 569 -13.11 14.27 -5.52
N ALA A 570 -12.12 15.15 -5.30
CA ALA A 570 -11.78 15.61 -3.97
C ALA A 570 -12.94 16.41 -3.37
N SER A 571 -13.24 16.13 -2.11
CA SER A 571 -14.27 16.80 -1.33
C SER A 571 -13.58 17.82 -0.43
N PHE A 572 -13.94 19.09 -0.49
CA PHE A 572 -13.12 20.13 0.13
C PHE A 572 -13.70 20.65 1.42
N PHE A 573 -12.84 20.81 2.40
CA PHE A 573 -13.15 21.34 3.72
C PHE A 573 -12.22 22.51 4.02
N ASN A 574 -12.66 23.47 4.83
CA ASN A 574 -11.82 24.58 5.29
C ASN A 574 -11.31 24.28 6.69
#